data_AF-A0A433QEE3-F1
#
_entry.id   AF-A0A433QEE3-F1
#
_cell.length_a   1.000
_cell.length_b   1.000
_cell.length_c   1.000
_cell.angle_alpha   90.00
_cell.angle_beta   90.00
_cell.angle_gamma   90.00
#
_symmetry.space_group_name_H-M   'P 1'
#
loop_
_entity.id
_entity.type
_entity.pdbx_description
1 polymer ?
#
loop_
_entity_poly.entity_id
_entity_poly.type
_entity_poly.pdbx_seq_one_letter_code
_entity_poly.pdbx_strand_id
1 'polypeptide(L)'
;MAAYIGFLDSIEDEGDDDSQMEDIVEHPEFDDWYEADDFPHDTPALRQIKDRRKRMGNELFIDKLLIFTGLEVGELYPPNKIDDMRKLWWKILNCDLDSLKKYCIVYYLLKDWNGDKEGFAQRYLIPTGCMRLMDGYWAIDHWDFEAALRQLAYPTVEVDWPSKIVEVLYEHAGPRTAARFVNIAQPALWTPEEVELQMDVDVHCDVVGAFLFQVSEYRGPIIMPMWNEVWLFYLTSPDVELTGFGFSEAARVVW
;
A
#
# COMPACT_ATOMS: atom_id res chain seq x y z
N MET A 1 4.13 15.18 -17.89
CA MET A 1 4.42 14.76 -16.51
C MET A 1 3.19 15.05 -15.69
N ALA A 2 2.32 14.07 -15.53
CA ALA A 2 1.33 14.12 -14.46
C ALA A 2 2.05 13.60 -13.22
N ALA A 3 2.17 14.41 -12.18
CA ALA A 3 2.55 13.89 -10.87
C ALA A 3 1.42 12.92 -10.46
N TYR A 4 1.78 11.71 -10.04
CA TYR A 4 0.82 10.79 -9.46
C TYR A 4 0.28 11.44 -8.18
N ILE A 5 -1.02 11.69 -8.12
CA ILE A 5 -1.69 12.23 -6.95
C ILE A 5 -2.41 11.03 -6.32
N GLY A 6 -1.84 10.46 -5.26
CA GLY A 6 -2.53 9.43 -4.47
C GLY A 6 -3.77 10.00 -3.79
N PHE A 7 -4.64 9.12 -3.29
CA PHE A 7 -5.81 9.47 -2.47
C PHE A 7 -5.44 10.46 -1.35
N LEU A 8 -4.27 10.29 -0.71
CA LEU A 8 -3.79 11.18 0.34
C LEU A 8 -3.15 12.48 -0.17
N ASP A 9 -2.65 12.50 -1.41
CA ASP A 9 -1.96 13.65 -2.02
C ASP A 9 -2.90 14.59 -2.79
N SER A 10 -4.18 14.23 -2.96
CA SER A 10 -5.20 15.11 -3.51
C SER A 10 -5.38 16.33 -2.59
N ILE A 11 -4.77 17.44 -2.98
CA ILE A 11 -4.96 18.78 -2.40
C ILE A 11 -6.18 19.38 -3.11
N GLU A 12 -7.32 19.41 -2.43
CA GLU A 12 -8.39 20.34 -2.76
C GLU A 12 -8.11 21.64 -2.01
N ASP A 13 -7.44 22.58 -2.69
CA ASP A 13 -7.30 23.97 -2.25
C ASP A 13 -8.56 24.72 -2.69
N GLU A 14 -9.67 24.51 -1.96
CA GLU A 14 -10.82 25.40 -2.04
C GLU A 14 -10.63 26.53 -1.03
N GLY A 15 -9.93 27.58 -1.47
CA GLY A 15 -10.08 28.88 -0.86
C GLY A 15 -11.45 29.44 -1.25
N ASP A 16 -12.40 29.44 -0.31
CA ASP A 16 -13.52 30.37 -0.36
C ASP A 16 -13.97 30.81 1.05
N ASP A 17 -14.12 32.12 1.15
CA ASP A 17 -14.63 32.91 2.26
C ASP A 17 -16.14 32.67 2.39
N ASP A 18 -16.57 31.88 3.37
CA ASP A 18 -17.99 31.85 3.75
C ASP A 18 -18.14 31.82 5.28
N SER A 19 -18.62 32.94 5.80
CA SER A 19 -18.89 33.13 7.21
C SER A 19 -20.29 32.60 7.54
N GLN A 20 -20.30 31.60 8.43
CA GLN A 20 -21.41 31.15 9.28
C GLN A 20 -22.51 30.31 8.64
N MET A 21 -22.17 29.04 8.40
CA MET A 21 -23.00 27.92 8.84
C MET A 21 -22.02 26.85 9.34
N GLU A 22 -21.67 26.88 10.63
CA GLU A 22 -21.07 25.70 11.27
C GLU A 22 -22.15 24.63 11.21
N ASP A 23 -22.16 23.86 10.13
CA ASP A 23 -22.76 22.53 10.17
C ASP A 23 -22.23 21.90 11.45
N ILE A 24 -23.14 21.40 12.27
CA ILE A 24 -22.80 20.57 13.42
C ILE A 24 -22.28 19.27 12.81
N VAL A 25 -21.05 19.30 12.28
CA VAL A 25 -20.34 18.14 11.80
C VAL A 25 -20.04 17.37 13.07
N GLU A 26 -20.92 16.41 13.35
CA GLU A 26 -20.82 15.55 14.51
C GLU A 26 -19.46 14.88 14.51
N HIS A 27 -18.59 15.34 15.41
CA HIS A 27 -17.22 14.88 15.45
C HIS A 27 -17.19 13.49 16.07
N PRO A 28 -16.54 12.48 15.45
CA PRO A 28 -16.56 11.13 16.00
C PRO A 28 -15.91 11.07 17.39
N GLU A 29 -16.69 10.71 18.40
CA GLU A 29 -16.19 10.48 19.75
C GLU A 29 -15.74 9.02 19.89
N PHE A 30 -14.60 8.79 20.55
CA PHE A 30 -14.06 7.43 20.71
C PHE A 30 -15.04 6.47 21.40
N ASP A 31 -15.76 6.96 22.42
CA ASP A 31 -16.66 6.15 23.24
C ASP A 31 -17.90 5.65 22.50
N ASP A 32 -18.26 6.26 21.37
CA ASP A 32 -19.38 5.83 20.54
C ASP A 32 -19.06 4.57 19.71
N TRP A 33 -17.78 4.25 19.53
CA TRP A 33 -17.32 3.26 18.55
C TRP A 33 -16.49 2.13 19.14
N TYR A 34 -16.24 2.15 20.45
CA TYR A 34 -15.46 1.14 21.14
C TYR A 34 -16.29 0.50 22.26
N GLU A 35 -16.51 -0.81 22.16
CA GLU A 35 -17.13 -1.60 23.24
C GLU A 35 -16.05 -2.18 24.15
N ALA A 36 -16.19 -1.96 25.46
CA ALA A 36 -15.12 -2.08 26.45
C ALA A 36 -14.80 -3.51 26.92
N ASP A 37 -15.21 -4.55 26.19
CA ASP A 37 -15.23 -5.91 26.74
C ASP A 37 -13.86 -6.61 26.67
N ASP A 38 -13.04 -6.37 25.64
CA ASP A 38 -11.66 -6.89 25.55
C ASP A 38 -10.76 -5.96 24.71
N PHE A 39 -9.55 -5.66 25.21
CA PHE A 39 -8.58 -4.85 24.48
C PHE A 39 -7.95 -5.66 23.34
N PRO A 40 -7.96 -5.16 22.09
CA PRO A 40 -7.64 -5.96 20.90
C PRO A 40 -6.17 -6.39 20.81
N HIS A 41 -5.24 -5.59 21.35
CA HIS A 41 -3.82 -5.92 21.30
C HIS A 41 -3.33 -6.61 22.57
N ASP A 42 -3.52 -7.92 22.61
CA ASP A 42 -2.86 -8.77 23.60
C ASP A 42 -1.33 -8.81 23.39
N THR A 43 -0.60 -9.39 24.35
CA THR A 43 0.88 -9.46 24.26
C THR A 43 1.37 -10.20 23.00
N PRO A 44 0.78 -11.34 22.60
CA PRO A 44 1.05 -11.97 21.30
C PRO A 44 0.83 -11.06 20.09
N ALA A 45 -0.31 -10.37 19.99
CA ALA A 45 -0.64 -9.47 18.89
C ALA A 45 0.37 -8.33 18.78
N LEU A 46 0.71 -7.68 19.90
CA LEU A 46 1.73 -6.64 19.93
C LEU A 46 3.10 -7.12 19.41
N ARG A 47 3.48 -8.36 19.72
CA ARG A 47 4.72 -8.96 19.21
C ARG A 47 4.63 -9.22 17.70
N GLN A 48 3.51 -9.80 17.24
CA GLN A 48 3.30 -10.05 15.82
C GLN A 48 3.34 -8.75 15.00
N ILE A 49 2.66 -7.69 15.45
CA ILE A 49 2.67 -6.38 14.78
C ILE A 49 4.11 -5.84 14.67
N LYS A 50 4.89 -5.90 15.76
CA LYS A 50 6.30 -5.47 15.74
C LYS A 50 7.17 -6.33 14.80
N ASP A 51 6.96 -7.64 14.79
CA ASP A 51 7.71 -8.56 13.93
C ASP A 51 7.35 -8.38 12.45
N ARG A 52 6.08 -8.10 12.13
CA ARG A 52 5.62 -7.78 10.77
C ARG A 52 6.19 -6.45 10.31
N ARG A 53 6.11 -5.40 11.15
CA ARG A 53 6.72 -4.09 10.89
C ARG A 53 8.20 -4.24 10.52
N LYS A 54 8.96 -4.99 11.32
CA LYS A 54 10.38 -5.24 11.05
C LYS A 54 10.63 -5.94 9.71
N ARG A 55 9.76 -6.89 9.33
CA ARG A 55 9.85 -7.63 8.07
C ARG A 55 9.43 -6.81 6.85
N MET A 56 8.72 -5.70 7.04
CA MET A 56 8.28 -4.77 5.99
C MET A 56 9.08 -3.46 6.01
N GLY A 57 10.40 -3.55 6.22
CA GLY A 57 11.28 -2.37 6.17
C GLY A 57 11.15 -1.43 7.38
N ASN A 58 10.67 -1.92 8.52
CA ASN A 58 10.36 -1.15 9.74
C ASN A 58 9.17 -0.19 9.62
N GLU A 59 8.31 -0.35 8.63
CA GLU A 59 7.16 0.53 8.41
C GLU A 59 5.97 -0.27 7.85
N LEU A 60 4.85 -0.29 8.56
CA LEU A 60 3.57 -0.84 8.11
C LEU A 60 2.77 0.20 7.29
N PHE A 61 1.74 -0.23 6.57
CA PHE A 61 0.85 0.68 5.85
C PHE A 61 0.11 1.64 6.80
N ILE A 62 -0.29 1.16 7.98
CA ILE A 62 -0.83 2.04 9.03
C ILE A 62 0.20 3.07 9.51
N ASP A 63 1.49 2.73 9.56
CA ASP A 63 2.51 3.72 9.93
C ASP A 63 2.59 4.82 8.84
N LYS A 64 2.45 4.46 7.55
CA LYS A 64 2.39 5.44 6.46
C LYS A 64 1.17 6.37 6.57
N LEU A 65 0.02 5.82 6.92
CA LEU A 65 -1.20 6.60 7.16
C LEU A 65 -1.03 7.58 8.34
N LEU A 66 -0.41 7.11 9.43
CA LEU A 66 -0.26 7.92 10.65
C LEU A 66 0.77 9.05 10.51
N ILE A 67 1.74 8.95 9.60
CA ILE A 67 2.69 10.04 9.31
C ILE A 67 1.96 11.35 8.96
N PHE A 68 0.86 11.27 8.21
CA PHE A 68 0.04 12.45 7.86
C PHE A 68 -0.67 13.11 9.04
N THR A 69 -0.72 12.42 10.19
CA THR A 69 -1.27 12.96 11.44
C THR A 69 -0.21 13.62 12.32
N GLY A 70 1.05 13.67 11.85
CA GLY A 70 2.20 14.14 12.60
C GLY A 70 2.71 13.14 13.63
N LEU A 71 2.36 11.85 13.47
CA LEU A 71 2.86 10.75 14.29
C LEU A 71 4.09 10.11 13.64
N GLU A 72 5.09 9.80 14.46
CA GLU A 72 6.25 9.04 14.02
C GLU A 72 5.97 7.53 14.01
N VAL A 73 6.72 6.79 13.19
CA VAL A 73 6.60 5.33 13.07
C VAL A 73 6.78 4.66 14.43
N GLY A 74 5.78 3.88 14.86
CA GLY A 74 5.82 3.18 16.14
C GLY A 74 5.67 4.06 17.39
N GLU A 75 5.36 5.36 17.25
CA GLU A 75 5.17 6.28 18.39
C GLU A 75 3.97 5.86 19.25
N LEU A 76 2.81 5.69 18.61
CA LEU A 76 1.54 5.45 19.31
C LEU A 76 0.81 4.19 18.82
N TYR A 77 1.21 3.64 17.67
CA TYR A 77 0.67 2.40 17.12
C TYR A 77 1.71 1.25 17.17
N PRO A 78 1.34 0.03 17.58
CA PRO A 78 0.03 -0.35 18.11
C PRO A 78 -0.16 0.16 19.54
N PRO A 79 -1.34 0.69 19.90
CA PRO A 79 -1.64 1.06 21.28
C PRO A 79 -1.56 -0.17 22.18
N ASN A 80 -1.04 0.03 23.40
CA ASN A 80 -0.90 -1.03 24.41
C ASN A 80 -2.00 -1.04 25.47
N LYS A 81 -2.80 0.03 25.54
CA LYS A 81 -3.90 0.22 26.48
C LYS A 81 -4.93 1.19 25.92
N ILE A 82 -6.11 1.22 26.53
CA ILE A 82 -7.23 2.05 26.08
C ILE A 82 -6.91 3.56 26.07
N ASP A 83 -6.11 4.06 27.02
CA ASP A 83 -5.68 5.46 27.04
C ASP A 83 -4.89 5.84 25.77
N ASP A 84 -4.07 4.90 25.28
CA ASP A 84 -3.22 5.14 24.11
C ASP A 84 -4.06 5.09 22.83
N MET A 85 -5.12 4.26 22.78
CA MET A 85 -6.13 4.31 21.71
C MET A 85 -6.86 5.65 21.69
N ARG A 86 -7.33 6.14 22.85
CA ARG A 86 -7.99 7.46 22.96
C ARG A 86 -7.10 8.59 22.47
N LYS A 87 -5.82 8.58 22.86
CA LYS A 87 -4.84 9.55 22.38
C LYS A 87 -4.63 9.45 20.87
N LEU A 88 -4.58 8.24 20.32
CA LEU A 88 -4.40 8.01 18.89
C LEU A 88 -5.60 8.54 18.11
N TRP A 89 -6.81 8.17 18.53
CA TRP A 89 -8.07 8.68 17.98
C TRP A 89 -8.12 10.20 17.99
N TRP A 90 -7.81 10.82 19.15
CA TRP A 90 -7.79 12.26 19.29
C TRP A 90 -6.77 12.92 18.35
N LYS A 91 -5.54 12.39 18.25
CA LYS A 91 -4.51 12.91 17.34
C LYS A 91 -4.96 12.85 15.88
N ILE A 92 -5.57 11.74 15.45
CA ILE A 92 -6.06 11.58 14.07
C ILE A 92 -7.13 12.61 13.76
N LEU A 93 -8.11 12.80 14.64
CA LEU A 93 -9.20 13.72 14.32
C LEU A 93 -8.83 15.21 14.43
N ASN A 94 -7.78 15.54 15.21
CA ASN A 94 -7.29 16.90 15.38
C ASN A 94 -6.10 17.26 14.47
N CYS A 95 -5.73 16.41 13.50
CA CYS A 95 -4.68 16.74 12.54
C CYS A 95 -5.21 17.60 11.37
N ASP A 96 -4.30 18.05 10.50
CA ASP A 96 -4.59 18.95 9.37
C ASP A 96 -4.94 18.18 8.08
N LEU A 97 -5.73 17.11 8.22
CA LEU A 97 -6.29 16.36 7.10
C LEU A 97 -7.77 16.71 6.91
N ASP A 98 -8.28 16.53 5.70
CA ASP A 98 -9.71 16.58 5.46
C ASP A 98 -10.44 15.47 6.24
N SER A 99 -11.73 15.69 6.48
CA SER A 99 -12.56 14.80 7.27
C SER A 99 -12.59 13.38 6.70
N LEU A 100 -12.64 13.22 5.37
CA LEU A 100 -12.71 11.90 4.76
C LEU A 100 -11.44 11.10 5.02
N LYS A 101 -10.25 11.69 4.84
CA LYS A 101 -8.97 11.02 5.14
C LYS A 101 -8.88 10.62 6.60
N LYS A 102 -9.29 11.51 7.53
CA LYS A 102 -9.36 11.19 8.97
C LYS A 102 -10.27 9.99 9.24
N TYR A 103 -11.46 9.97 8.64
CA TYR A 103 -12.43 8.90 8.79
C TYR A 103 -11.95 7.58 8.21
N CYS A 104 -11.19 7.59 7.10
CA CYS A 104 -10.55 6.40 6.56
C CYS A 104 -9.53 5.79 7.53
N ILE A 105 -8.70 6.62 8.17
CA ILE A 105 -7.73 6.15 9.18
C ILE A 105 -8.47 5.59 10.40
N VAL A 106 -9.53 6.26 10.85
CA VAL A 106 -10.37 5.75 11.96
C VAL A 106 -11.04 4.42 11.57
N TYR A 107 -11.58 4.30 10.36
CA TYR A 107 -12.15 3.05 9.85
C TYR A 107 -11.13 1.90 9.87
N TYR A 108 -9.88 2.17 9.46
CA TYR A 108 -8.79 1.21 9.59
C TYR A 108 -8.61 0.76 11.05
N LEU A 109 -8.55 1.70 11.98
CA LEU A 109 -8.36 1.38 13.40
C LEU A 109 -9.53 0.61 14.00
N LEU A 110 -10.78 0.95 13.63
CA LEU A 110 -11.95 0.20 14.07
C LEU A 110 -11.92 -1.24 13.56
N LYS A 111 -11.43 -1.46 12.34
CA LYS A 111 -11.19 -2.80 11.79
C LYS A 111 -10.16 -3.57 12.61
N ASP A 112 -9.08 -2.90 13.00
CA ASP A 112 -8.00 -3.47 13.80
C ASP A 112 -8.46 -3.83 15.23
N TRP A 113 -9.42 -3.07 15.75
CA TRP A 113 -9.89 -3.18 17.14
C TRP A 113 -11.22 -3.91 17.30
N ASN A 114 -11.72 -4.52 16.23
CA ASN A 114 -13.03 -5.19 16.20
C ASN A 114 -14.20 -4.28 16.63
N GLY A 115 -14.09 -2.97 16.35
CA GLY A 115 -15.18 -2.01 16.51
C GLY A 115 -16.15 -2.00 15.32
N ASP A 116 -17.24 -1.24 15.43
CA ASP A 116 -18.27 -1.13 14.37
C ASP A 116 -17.82 -0.25 13.20
N LYS A 117 -16.86 -0.76 12.42
CA LYS A 117 -16.34 -0.08 11.22
C LYS A 117 -17.41 0.09 10.13
N GLU A 118 -18.37 -0.84 10.01
CA GLU A 118 -19.46 -0.76 9.03
C GLU A 118 -20.43 0.37 9.38
N GLY A 119 -20.87 0.46 10.63
CA GLY A 119 -21.67 1.57 11.13
C GLY A 119 -20.94 2.90 11.00
N PHE A 120 -19.62 2.91 11.25
CA PHE A 120 -18.79 4.12 11.11
C PHE A 120 -18.74 4.59 9.66
N ALA A 121 -18.43 3.69 8.73
CA ALA A 121 -18.41 4.00 7.31
C ALA A 121 -19.78 4.49 6.82
N GLN A 122 -20.87 3.92 7.33
CA GLN A 122 -22.22 4.36 6.98
C GLN A 122 -22.56 5.74 7.55
N ARG A 123 -22.27 6.01 8.83
CA ARG A 123 -22.58 7.30 9.49
C ARG A 123 -21.81 8.45 8.87
N TYR A 124 -20.54 8.22 8.54
CA TYR A 124 -19.64 9.24 7.98
C TYR A 124 -19.47 9.15 6.46
N LEU A 125 -20.33 8.37 5.79
CA LEU A 125 -20.42 8.28 4.32
C LEU A 125 -19.08 7.97 3.62
N ILE A 126 -18.26 7.10 4.22
CA ILE A 126 -16.98 6.70 3.62
C ILE A 126 -17.24 5.98 2.30
N PRO A 127 -16.70 6.46 1.16
CA PRO A 127 -16.87 5.82 -0.13
C PRO A 127 -16.31 4.40 -0.15
N THR A 128 -16.94 3.52 -0.92
CA THR A 128 -16.54 2.11 -1.03
C THR A 128 -15.10 1.94 -1.52
N GLY A 129 -14.61 2.80 -2.42
CA GLY A 129 -13.21 2.76 -2.86
C GLY A 129 -12.24 2.99 -1.72
N CYS A 130 -12.52 3.94 -0.82
CA CYS A 130 -11.70 4.22 0.35
C CYS A 130 -11.78 3.08 1.39
N MET A 131 -12.96 2.51 1.62
CA MET A 131 -13.11 1.33 2.49
C MET A 131 -12.26 0.16 1.98
N ARG A 132 -12.30 -0.11 0.66
CA ARG A 132 -11.49 -1.16 0.02
C ARG A 132 -9.99 -0.88 0.13
N LEU A 133 -9.58 0.37 -0.06
CA LEU A 133 -8.19 0.78 0.12
C LEU A 133 -7.70 0.47 1.55
N MET A 134 -8.46 0.91 2.56
CA MET A 134 -8.14 0.66 3.97
C MET A 134 -8.18 -0.83 4.31
N ASP A 135 -9.17 -1.58 3.81
CA ASP A 135 -9.25 -3.03 3.99
C ASP A 135 -8.04 -3.76 3.37
N GLY A 136 -7.57 -3.27 2.22
CA GLY A 136 -6.41 -3.79 1.51
C GLY A 136 -5.11 -3.54 2.27
N TYR A 137 -4.88 -2.30 2.72
CA TYR A 137 -3.74 -1.96 3.57
C TYR A 137 -3.73 -2.77 4.87
N TRP A 138 -4.89 -2.89 5.51
CA TRP A 138 -5.02 -3.67 6.74
C TRP A 138 -4.66 -5.14 6.50
N ALA A 139 -5.11 -5.71 5.40
CA ALA A 139 -4.82 -7.10 5.04
C ALA A 139 -3.32 -7.34 4.80
N ILE A 140 -2.59 -6.39 4.18
CA ILE A 140 -1.13 -6.50 4.04
C ILE A 140 -0.43 -6.47 5.41
N ASP A 141 -0.78 -5.51 6.27
CA ASP A 141 -0.22 -5.40 7.63
C ASP A 141 -0.51 -6.63 8.51
N HIS A 142 -1.52 -7.41 8.12
CA HIS A 142 -1.94 -8.65 8.79
C HIS A 142 -1.47 -9.94 8.11
N TRP A 143 -0.69 -9.83 7.02
CA TRP A 143 -0.20 -10.97 6.22
C TRP A 143 -1.32 -11.78 5.53
N ASP A 144 -2.48 -11.18 5.30
CA ASP A 144 -3.54 -11.74 4.46
C ASP A 144 -3.40 -11.18 3.03
N PHE A 145 -2.38 -11.66 2.32
CA PHE A 145 -2.06 -11.16 0.97
C PHE A 145 -3.16 -11.48 -0.06
N GLU A 146 -3.93 -12.54 0.15
CA GLU A 146 -5.04 -12.87 -0.75
C GLU A 146 -6.19 -11.88 -0.58
N ALA A 147 -6.56 -11.54 0.67
CA ALA A 147 -7.53 -10.48 0.93
C ALA A 147 -7.04 -9.12 0.44
N ALA A 148 -5.77 -8.79 0.67
CA ALA A 148 -5.16 -7.55 0.17
C ALA A 148 -5.34 -7.41 -1.34
N LEU A 149 -4.98 -8.45 -2.10
CA LEU A 149 -5.12 -8.44 -3.56
C LEU A 149 -6.58 -8.29 -4.01
N ARG A 150 -7.53 -8.96 -3.34
CA ARG A 150 -8.97 -8.84 -3.67
C ARG A 150 -9.50 -7.42 -3.49
N GLN A 151 -8.92 -6.65 -2.56
CA GLN A 151 -9.35 -5.27 -2.30
C GLN A 151 -8.60 -4.25 -3.15
N LEU A 152 -7.27 -4.32 -3.17
CA LEU A 152 -6.41 -3.33 -3.81
C LEU A 152 -6.40 -3.42 -5.34
N ALA A 153 -6.67 -4.60 -5.90
CA ALA A 153 -6.77 -4.77 -7.35
C ALA A 153 -8.17 -4.44 -7.90
N TYR A 154 -9.06 -3.88 -7.08
CA TYR A 154 -10.40 -3.51 -7.53
C TYR A 154 -10.32 -2.24 -8.41
N PRO A 155 -10.96 -2.18 -9.59
CA PRO A 155 -10.73 -1.11 -10.57
C PRO A 155 -11.04 0.32 -10.12
N THR A 156 -11.82 0.49 -9.05
CA THR A 156 -12.18 1.81 -8.50
C THR A 156 -11.27 2.25 -7.35
N VAL A 157 -10.22 1.48 -7.04
CA VAL A 157 -9.30 1.76 -5.95
C VAL A 157 -8.04 2.39 -6.52
N GLU A 158 -7.74 3.61 -6.08
CA GLU A 158 -6.48 4.29 -6.35
C GLU A 158 -5.56 4.08 -5.15
N VAL A 159 -4.39 3.50 -5.38
CA VAL A 159 -3.45 3.09 -4.32
C VAL A 159 -2.37 4.15 -4.10
N ASP A 160 -2.09 4.56 -2.87
CA ASP A 160 -1.10 5.63 -2.64
C ASP A 160 0.35 5.18 -2.84
N TRP A 161 0.66 3.95 -2.42
CA TRP A 161 2.05 3.43 -2.40
C TRP A 161 2.18 2.14 -3.22
N PRO A 162 1.97 2.20 -4.55
CA PRO A 162 1.98 1.01 -5.39
C PRO A 162 3.31 0.25 -5.35
N SER A 163 4.44 0.95 -5.34
CA SER A 163 5.78 0.34 -5.30
C SER A 163 6.00 -0.47 -4.02
N LYS A 164 5.62 0.07 -2.86
CA LYS A 164 5.67 -0.67 -1.59
C LYS A 164 4.72 -1.86 -1.55
N ILE A 165 3.53 -1.76 -2.17
CA ILE A 165 2.62 -2.92 -2.29
C ILE A 165 3.30 -4.02 -3.10
N VAL A 166 3.89 -3.69 -4.25
CA VAL A 166 4.58 -4.66 -5.11
C VAL A 166 5.77 -5.29 -4.39
N GLU A 167 6.60 -4.49 -3.71
CA GLU A 167 7.75 -4.94 -2.92
C GLU A 167 7.32 -5.98 -1.87
N VAL A 168 6.33 -5.63 -1.04
CA VAL A 168 5.86 -6.52 0.03
C VAL A 168 5.23 -7.81 -0.52
N LEU A 169 4.44 -7.71 -1.60
CA LEU A 169 3.86 -8.89 -2.23
C LEU A 169 4.94 -9.79 -2.86
N TYR A 170 5.95 -9.19 -3.50
CA TYR A 170 7.04 -9.94 -4.12
C TYR A 170 7.86 -10.71 -3.07
N GLU A 171 8.26 -10.02 -2.00
CA GLU A 171 9.09 -10.59 -0.93
C GLU A 171 8.36 -11.63 -0.09
N HIS A 172 7.11 -11.36 0.31
CA HIS A 172 6.42 -12.14 1.35
C HIS A 172 5.28 -13.02 0.81
N ALA A 173 4.71 -12.70 -0.37
CA ALA A 173 3.65 -13.48 -1.02
C ALA A 173 4.11 -14.17 -2.32
N GLY A 174 5.32 -13.87 -2.78
CA GLY A 174 5.97 -14.44 -3.94
C GLY A 174 5.69 -13.70 -5.27
N PRO A 175 6.57 -13.89 -6.28
CA PRO A 175 6.53 -13.12 -7.53
C PRO A 175 5.19 -13.17 -8.27
N ARG A 176 4.52 -14.33 -8.27
CA ARG A 176 3.22 -14.50 -8.94
C ARG A 176 2.12 -13.64 -8.33
N THR A 177 2.16 -13.41 -7.01
CA THR A 177 1.16 -12.58 -6.32
C THR A 177 1.40 -11.11 -6.67
N ALA A 178 2.65 -10.67 -6.67
CA ALA A 178 3.03 -9.33 -7.13
C ALA A 178 2.64 -9.10 -8.60
N ALA A 179 2.96 -10.04 -9.49
CA ALA A 179 2.58 -9.97 -10.91
C ALA A 179 1.07 -9.84 -11.10
N ARG A 180 0.25 -10.52 -10.29
CA ARG A 180 -1.21 -10.36 -10.36
C ARG A 180 -1.66 -8.95 -9.99
N PHE A 181 -1.07 -8.37 -8.94
CA PHE A 181 -1.39 -7.00 -8.56
C PHE A 181 -1.04 -6.03 -9.69
N VAL A 182 0.20 -6.09 -10.20
CA VAL A 182 0.65 -5.26 -11.32
C VAL A 182 -0.29 -5.40 -12.51
N ASN A 183 -0.56 -6.62 -12.94
CA ASN A 183 -1.32 -6.87 -14.15
C ASN A 183 -2.77 -6.37 -14.06
N ILE A 184 -3.39 -6.43 -12.88
CA ILE A 184 -4.78 -6.03 -12.68
C ILE A 184 -4.89 -4.54 -12.35
N ALA A 185 -4.10 -4.05 -11.38
CA ALA A 185 -4.17 -2.67 -10.90
C ALA A 185 -3.46 -1.68 -11.82
N GLN A 186 -2.54 -2.16 -12.69
CA GLN A 186 -1.73 -1.34 -13.60
C GLN A 186 -1.18 -0.08 -12.92
N PRO A 187 -0.46 -0.23 -11.79
CA PRO A 187 -0.01 0.90 -11.02
C PRO A 187 1.00 1.75 -11.81
N ALA A 188 1.01 3.04 -11.50
CA ALA A 188 2.01 3.99 -11.95
C ALA A 188 3.38 3.68 -11.29
N LEU A 189 4.28 2.99 -12.01
CA LEU A 189 5.64 2.66 -11.59
C LEU A 189 6.62 3.29 -12.58
N TRP A 190 7.30 4.37 -12.20
CA TRP A 190 8.05 5.22 -13.13
C TRP A 190 9.48 5.54 -12.70
N THR A 191 9.81 5.41 -11.41
CA THR A 191 11.20 5.64 -10.99
C THR A 191 12.08 4.50 -11.48
N PRO A 192 13.41 4.73 -11.64
CA PRO A 192 14.32 3.65 -12.00
C PRO A 192 14.14 2.42 -11.10
N GLU A 193 14.07 2.62 -9.78
CA GLU A 193 13.88 1.57 -8.77
C GLU A 193 12.56 0.80 -8.96
N GLU A 194 11.48 1.51 -9.28
CA GLU A 194 10.17 0.91 -9.54
C GLU A 194 10.13 0.10 -10.84
N VAL A 195 10.86 0.56 -11.86
CA VAL A 195 11.06 -0.17 -13.11
C VAL A 195 11.90 -1.43 -12.88
N GLU A 196 12.94 -1.37 -12.02
CA GLU A 196 13.71 -2.56 -11.64
C GLU A 196 12.83 -3.58 -10.93
N LEU A 197 12.02 -3.12 -9.97
CA LEU A 197 11.09 -3.96 -9.24
C LEU A 197 10.06 -4.64 -10.16
N GLN A 198 9.51 -3.89 -11.12
CA GLN A 198 8.61 -4.45 -12.13
C GLN A 198 9.31 -5.51 -12.99
N MET A 199 10.54 -5.23 -13.42
CA MET A 199 11.33 -6.18 -14.21
C MET A 199 11.63 -7.46 -13.42
N ASP A 200 11.97 -7.35 -12.14
CA ASP A 200 12.19 -8.50 -11.25
C ASP A 200 10.93 -9.36 -11.13
N VAL A 201 9.76 -8.74 -10.99
CA VAL A 201 8.47 -9.44 -10.98
C VAL A 201 8.25 -10.20 -12.30
N ASP A 202 8.47 -9.54 -13.43
CA ASP A 202 8.22 -10.09 -14.77
C ASP A 202 9.19 -11.22 -15.12
N VAL A 203 10.49 -11.08 -14.84
CA VAL A 203 11.48 -12.14 -15.12
C VAL A 203 11.12 -13.46 -14.43
N HIS A 204 10.55 -13.39 -13.23
CA HIS A 204 10.15 -14.58 -12.47
C HIS A 204 8.78 -15.16 -12.86
N CYS A 205 7.97 -14.44 -13.64
CA CYS A 205 6.58 -14.81 -13.94
C CYS A 205 6.24 -14.91 -15.43
N ASP A 206 6.80 -14.02 -16.24
CA ASP A 206 6.57 -13.86 -17.67
C ASP A 206 7.80 -13.25 -18.36
N VAL A 207 8.72 -14.12 -18.80
CA VAL A 207 9.95 -13.71 -19.51
C VAL A 207 9.64 -12.95 -20.81
N VAL A 208 8.52 -13.24 -21.47
CA VAL A 208 8.11 -12.53 -22.69
C VAL A 208 7.60 -11.14 -22.34
N GLY A 209 6.79 -11.04 -21.27
CA GLY A 209 6.38 -9.78 -20.66
C GLY A 209 7.58 -8.92 -20.29
N ALA A 210 8.57 -9.48 -19.61
CA ALA A 210 9.82 -8.81 -19.23
C ALA A 210 10.57 -8.24 -20.46
N PHE A 211 10.69 -9.05 -21.52
CA PHE A 211 11.31 -8.60 -22.78
C PHE A 211 10.49 -7.48 -23.45
N LEU A 212 9.16 -7.57 -23.47
CA LEU A 212 8.30 -6.55 -24.07
C LEU A 212 8.31 -5.26 -23.27
N PHE A 213 8.27 -5.34 -21.94
CA PHE A 213 8.38 -4.20 -21.02
C PHE A 213 9.69 -3.44 -21.25
N GLN A 214 10.80 -4.17 -21.42
CA GLN A 214 12.07 -3.59 -21.80
C GLN A 214 11.98 -2.84 -23.14
N VAL A 215 11.25 -3.34 -24.13
CA VAL A 215 11.18 -2.69 -25.45
C VAL A 215 10.19 -1.50 -25.45
N SER A 216 9.14 -1.53 -24.63
CA SER A 216 8.09 -0.50 -24.61
C SER A 216 8.47 0.76 -23.83
N GLU A 217 9.13 0.62 -22.68
CA GLU A 217 9.45 1.75 -21.79
C GLU A 217 10.72 2.53 -22.23
N TYR A 218 11.36 2.04 -23.29
CA TYR A 218 12.58 2.56 -23.90
C TYR A 218 12.36 3.82 -24.77
N ARG A 219 11.75 4.86 -24.19
CA ARG A 219 11.69 6.22 -24.80
C ARG A 219 12.31 7.31 -23.93
N GLY A 220 13.36 6.99 -23.15
CA GLY A 220 14.16 7.96 -22.38
C GLY A 220 15.67 7.74 -22.53
N PRO A 221 16.50 8.79 -22.72
CA PRO A 221 17.92 8.66 -23.12
C PRO A 221 18.91 8.24 -22.01
N ILE A 222 18.47 7.87 -20.81
CA ILE A 222 19.36 7.72 -19.63
C ILE A 222 19.59 6.26 -19.20
N ILE A 223 18.72 5.32 -19.60
CA ILE A 223 18.68 3.98 -18.95
C ILE A 223 19.58 2.93 -19.67
N MET A 224 20.06 3.19 -20.88
CA MET A 224 20.64 2.15 -21.76
C MET A 224 21.91 1.40 -21.29
N PRO A 225 22.87 1.98 -20.54
CA PRO A 225 24.11 1.27 -20.20
C PRO A 225 24.00 0.28 -19.02
N MET A 226 23.02 0.44 -18.12
CA MET A 226 22.98 -0.32 -16.85
C MET A 226 22.49 -1.78 -17.02
N TRP A 227 21.73 -2.06 -18.08
CA TRP A 227 20.89 -3.27 -18.12
C TRP A 227 21.43 -4.42 -18.96
N ASN A 228 22.46 -4.21 -19.78
CA ASN A 228 23.17 -5.32 -20.42
C ASN A 228 23.87 -6.21 -19.39
N GLU A 229 24.33 -5.63 -18.28
CA GLU A 229 24.94 -6.39 -17.17
C GLU A 229 23.89 -7.15 -16.34
N VAL A 230 22.70 -6.56 -16.14
CA VAL A 230 21.58 -7.18 -15.43
C VAL A 230 21.01 -8.38 -16.21
N TRP A 231 20.84 -8.26 -17.53
CA TRP A 231 20.43 -9.39 -18.37
C TRP A 231 21.47 -10.51 -18.41
N LEU A 232 22.76 -10.17 -18.46
CA LEU A 232 23.84 -11.15 -18.34
C LEU A 232 23.78 -11.88 -16.99
N PHE A 233 23.47 -11.16 -15.91
CA PHE A 233 23.28 -11.76 -14.58
C PHE A 233 22.06 -12.70 -14.52
N TYR A 234 20.90 -12.29 -15.02
CA TYR A 234 19.68 -13.11 -14.98
C TYR A 234 19.74 -14.32 -15.92
N LEU A 235 20.26 -14.17 -17.14
CA LEU A 235 20.40 -15.29 -18.09
C LEU A 235 21.49 -16.29 -17.71
N THR A 236 22.38 -15.93 -16.78
CA THR A 236 23.41 -16.83 -16.25
C THR A 236 23.10 -17.35 -14.85
N SER A 237 22.00 -16.90 -14.24
CA SER A 237 21.59 -17.35 -12.90
C SER A 237 20.93 -18.72 -12.95
N PRO A 238 21.34 -19.67 -12.08
CA PRO A 238 20.83 -21.05 -12.08
C PRO A 238 19.37 -21.18 -11.63
N ASP A 239 18.80 -20.13 -11.04
CA ASP A 239 17.44 -20.11 -10.48
C ASP A 239 16.35 -19.73 -11.51
N VAL A 240 16.75 -19.32 -12.72
CA VAL A 240 15.82 -19.06 -13.82
C VAL A 240 15.62 -20.34 -14.62
N GLU A 241 14.61 -21.14 -14.26
CA GLU A 241 14.20 -22.28 -15.07
C GLU A 241 13.65 -21.80 -16.43
N LEU A 242 14.52 -21.78 -17.45
CA LEU A 242 14.16 -21.60 -18.85
C LEU A 242 13.44 -22.85 -19.40
N THR A 243 12.41 -23.35 -18.72
CA THR A 243 11.60 -24.45 -19.22
C THR A 243 10.61 -23.91 -20.25
N GLY A 244 11.05 -23.82 -21.51
CA GLY A 244 10.10 -23.57 -22.59
C GLY A 244 10.65 -23.20 -23.96
N PHE A 245 11.89 -22.73 -24.09
CA PHE A 245 12.35 -22.25 -25.39
C PHE A 245 13.78 -22.66 -25.72
N GLY A 246 13.92 -23.29 -26.89
CA GLY A 246 15.19 -23.61 -27.52
C GLY A 246 15.91 -22.34 -27.96
N PHE A 247 16.56 -21.66 -27.02
CA PHE A 247 17.53 -20.60 -27.30
C PHE A 247 18.95 -21.18 -27.24
N SER A 248 19.30 -22.10 -28.15
CA SER A 248 20.69 -22.51 -28.32
C SER A 248 21.42 -21.75 -29.44
N GLU A 249 20.78 -20.80 -30.11
CA GLU A 249 21.39 -20.17 -31.31
C GLU A 249 21.26 -18.63 -31.40
N ALA A 250 20.48 -17.96 -30.55
CA ALA A 250 20.34 -16.50 -30.64
C ALA A 250 21.50 -15.71 -30.00
N ALA A 251 22.23 -16.32 -29.05
CA ALA A 251 23.37 -15.65 -28.36
C ALA A 251 24.64 -15.52 -29.23
N ARG A 252 24.60 -15.92 -30.51
CA ARG A 252 25.74 -15.81 -31.44
C ARG A 252 25.64 -14.67 -32.45
N VAL A 253 24.51 -13.96 -32.53
CA VAL A 253 24.27 -13.03 -33.65
C VAL A 253 24.32 -11.55 -33.25
N VAL A 254 24.58 -11.21 -31.99
CA VAL A 254 24.77 -9.81 -31.59
C VAL A 254 26.03 -9.67 -30.75
N TRP A 255 27.17 -9.58 -31.44
CA TRP A 255 28.40 -8.94 -31.00
C TRP A 255 28.62 -7.69 -31.86
#